data_AF-A0A4Q2XWT8-F1
#
_entry.id   AF-A0A4Q2XWT8-F1
#
_cell.length_a   1.000
_cell.length_b   1.000
_cell.length_c   1.000
_cell.angle_alpha   90.00
_cell.angle_beta   90.00
_cell.angle_gamma   90.00
#
_symmetry.space_group_name_H-M   'P 1'
#
loop_
_entity.id
_entity.type
_entity.pdbx_description
1 polymer ?
#
loop_
_entity_poly.entity_id
_entity_poly.type
_entity_poly.pdbx_seq_one_letter_code
_entity_poly.pdbx_strand_id
1 'polypeptide(L)'
;MLVLQLPLDAAALLGPHRMQAGWEVCQDPEENTLWLRCPDGARNATATLPCTARYRADHAGRLIPWTGTLPVARMPAGPWEALNVWLAVGAPPLSLPGRGQSRVEIRLERSSRESTPSALLLGLDSLLVWAETASRLRLSGLKFAASASGGGRALVTGTPLPPVPGTACYFHGRLTLPCGWDFPPPLWPAW
;
A
#
# COMPACT_ATOMS: atom_id res chain seq x y z
N MET A 1 -11.93 16.70 -10.24
CA MET A 1 -12.49 15.86 -9.17
C MET A 1 -11.60 14.65 -8.98
N LEU A 2 -11.19 14.37 -7.73
CA LEU A 2 -10.40 13.21 -7.36
C LEU A 2 -11.35 12.05 -7.03
N VAL A 3 -11.06 10.88 -7.57
CA VAL A 3 -11.80 9.64 -7.28
C VAL A 3 -10.81 8.58 -6.82
N LEU A 4 -11.13 7.92 -5.72
CA LEU A 4 -10.32 6.91 -5.08
C LEU A 4 -11.11 5.61 -5.06
N GLN A 5 -10.41 4.52 -5.33
CA GLN A 5 -10.93 3.18 -5.15
C GLN A 5 -10.27 2.60 -3.90
N LEU A 6 -11.06 2.18 -2.93
CA LEU A 6 -10.63 1.61 -1.66
C LEU A 6 -11.28 0.23 -1.48
N PRO A 7 -10.64 -0.69 -0.77
CA PRO A 7 -11.30 -1.92 -0.33
C PRO A 7 -12.36 -1.62 0.74
N LEU A 8 -13.44 -2.41 0.80
CA LEU A 8 -14.57 -2.14 1.71
C LEU A 8 -14.18 -2.14 3.20
N ASP A 9 -13.19 -2.94 3.58
CA ASP A 9 -12.63 -3.02 4.94
C ASP A 9 -11.92 -1.72 5.39
N ALA A 10 -11.52 -0.85 4.45
CA ALA A 10 -10.94 0.45 4.74
C ALA A 10 -11.98 1.50 5.15
N ALA A 11 -13.28 1.17 5.17
CA ALA A 11 -14.37 2.08 5.53
C ALA A 11 -14.12 2.87 6.83
N ALA A 12 -13.62 2.20 7.86
CA ALA A 12 -13.37 2.80 9.18
C ALA A 12 -12.32 3.93 9.12
N LEU A 13 -11.39 3.87 8.16
CA LEU A 13 -10.33 4.87 7.98
C LEU A 13 -10.86 6.19 7.38
N LEU A 14 -12.10 6.20 6.88
CA LEU A 14 -12.77 7.43 6.42
C LEU A 14 -13.31 8.28 7.58
N GLY A 15 -13.30 7.76 8.82
CA GLY A 15 -13.78 8.46 10.03
C GLY A 15 -13.28 9.91 10.18
N PRO A 16 -11.96 10.17 10.08
CA PRO A 16 -11.41 11.52 10.18
C PRO A 16 -11.93 12.48 9.09
N HIS A 17 -12.37 11.96 7.95
CA HIS A 17 -12.82 12.73 6.78
C HIS A 17 -14.33 12.94 6.75
N ARG A 18 -15.07 12.33 7.68
CA ARG A 18 -16.54 12.27 7.67
C ARG A 18 -17.22 13.63 7.50
N MET A 19 -16.69 14.67 8.13
CA MET A 19 -17.29 16.02 8.12
C MET A 19 -16.80 16.90 6.96
N GLN A 20 -16.01 16.36 6.04
CA GLN A 20 -15.47 17.15 4.92
C GLN A 20 -16.55 17.35 3.84
N ALA A 21 -16.83 18.61 3.53
CA ALA A 21 -17.82 18.97 2.52
C ALA A 21 -17.40 18.51 1.12
N GLY A 22 -18.36 18.03 0.33
CA GLY A 22 -18.14 17.55 -1.03
C GLY A 22 -17.46 16.18 -1.13
N TRP A 23 -17.31 15.47 0.00
CA TRP A 23 -16.90 14.07 0.01
C TRP A 23 -18.12 13.18 -0.07
N GLU A 24 -18.12 12.31 -1.07
CA GLU A 24 -19.22 11.40 -1.32
C GLU A 24 -18.68 10.01 -1.60
N VAL A 25 -19.45 9.01 -1.22
CA VAL A 25 -19.07 7.60 -1.29
C VAL A 25 -20.13 6.83 -2.06
N CYS A 26 -19.68 5.86 -2.84
CA CYS A 26 -20.51 4.86 -3.49
C CYS A 26 -19.91 3.50 -3.15
N GLN A 27 -20.75 2.60 -2.66
CA GLN A 27 -20.36 1.23 -2.40
C GLN A 27 -20.71 0.36 -3.59
N ASP A 28 -19.76 -0.47 -4.01
CA ASP A 28 -19.99 -1.57 -4.94
C ASP A 28 -19.93 -2.89 -4.16
N PRO A 29 -21.09 -3.45 -3.76
CA PRO A 29 -21.14 -4.65 -2.94
C PRO A 29 -20.75 -5.92 -3.72
N GLU A 30 -20.86 -5.92 -5.05
CA GLU A 30 -20.48 -7.08 -5.88
C GLU A 30 -18.96 -7.23 -5.93
N GLU A 31 -18.25 -6.10 -6.07
CA GLU A 31 -16.78 -6.04 -6.16
C GLU A 31 -16.09 -5.77 -4.82
N ASN A 32 -16.84 -5.79 -3.71
CA ASN A 32 -16.35 -5.49 -2.35
C ASN A 32 -15.49 -4.22 -2.28
N THR A 33 -15.90 -3.18 -3.02
CA THR A 33 -15.10 -1.99 -3.29
C THR A 33 -15.86 -0.74 -2.86
N LEU A 34 -15.14 0.21 -2.27
CA LEU A 34 -15.60 1.56 -2.00
C LEU A 34 -15.03 2.55 -3.00
N TRP A 35 -15.91 3.36 -3.55
CA TRP A 35 -15.55 4.49 -4.39
C TRP A 35 -15.75 5.77 -3.61
N LEU A 36 -14.69 6.55 -3.45
CA LEU A 36 -14.74 7.85 -2.80
C LEU A 36 -14.48 8.93 -3.83
N ARG A 37 -15.38 9.91 -3.94
CA ARG A 37 -15.17 11.12 -4.72
C ARG A 37 -14.98 12.30 -3.78
N CYS A 38 -13.99 13.13 -4.08
CA CYS A 38 -13.66 14.28 -3.27
C CYS A 38 -13.19 15.46 -4.14
N PRO A 39 -13.27 16.70 -3.61
CA PRO A 39 -12.81 17.88 -4.33
C PRO A 39 -11.30 17.81 -4.60
N ASP A 40 -10.81 18.45 -5.66
CA ASP A 40 -9.39 18.36 -6.05
C ASP A 40 -8.41 18.88 -4.96
N GLY A 41 -8.89 19.76 -4.07
CA GLY A 41 -8.13 20.25 -2.91
C GLY A 41 -7.95 19.22 -1.78
N ALA A 42 -8.64 18.08 -1.82
CA ALA A 42 -8.59 17.03 -0.80
C ALA A 42 -7.33 16.16 -0.84
N ARG A 43 -6.41 16.41 -1.78
CA ARG A 43 -5.25 15.53 -2.06
C ARG A 43 -4.45 15.18 -0.82
N ASN A 44 -4.09 16.17 0.00
CA ASN A 44 -3.30 15.94 1.21
C ASN A 44 -4.07 15.10 2.24
N ALA A 45 -5.37 15.32 2.37
CA ALA A 45 -6.23 14.54 3.27
C ALA A 45 -6.36 13.08 2.81
N THR A 46 -6.32 12.82 1.51
CA THR A 46 -6.46 11.47 0.93
C THR A 46 -5.16 10.70 0.77
N ALA A 47 -4.01 11.35 0.99
CA ALA A 47 -2.71 10.76 0.74
C ALA A 47 -2.46 9.49 1.58
N THR A 48 -3.00 9.49 2.81
CA THR A 48 -2.83 8.40 3.78
C THR A 48 -3.88 7.31 3.68
N LEU A 49 -4.87 7.44 2.80
CA LEU A 49 -5.89 6.41 2.63
C LEU A 49 -5.31 5.24 1.83
N PRO A 50 -5.56 3.98 2.25
CA PRO A 50 -5.11 2.79 1.53
C PRO A 50 -5.99 2.57 0.30
N CYS A 51 -5.69 3.32 -0.76
CA CYS A 51 -6.39 3.23 -2.03
C CYS A 51 -5.78 2.12 -2.89
N THR A 52 -6.61 1.26 -3.45
CA THR A 52 -6.23 0.35 -4.54
C THR A 52 -5.85 1.12 -5.80
N ALA A 53 -6.56 2.23 -6.07
CA ALA A 53 -6.29 3.09 -7.23
C ALA A 53 -6.74 4.54 -7.01
N ARG A 54 -6.14 5.47 -7.76
CA ARG A 54 -6.45 6.90 -7.76
C ARG A 54 -6.68 7.41 -9.18
N TYR A 55 -7.76 8.15 -9.36
CA TYR A 55 -8.22 8.64 -10.65
C TYR A 55 -8.59 10.12 -10.61
N ARG A 56 -8.51 10.77 -11.77
CA ARG A 56 -9.24 12.01 -12.05
C ARG A 56 -10.49 11.64 -12.86
N ALA A 57 -11.63 12.17 -12.43
CA ALA A 57 -12.86 12.07 -13.21
C ALA A 57 -12.99 13.29 -14.13
N ASP A 58 -13.37 13.06 -15.38
CA ASP A 58 -13.78 14.12 -16.30
C ASP A 58 -15.27 14.46 -16.16
N HIS A 59 -15.76 15.45 -16.92
CA HIS A 59 -17.17 15.87 -16.91
C HIS A 59 -18.15 14.78 -17.34
N ALA A 60 -17.67 13.74 -18.04
CA ALA A 60 -18.48 12.60 -18.47
C ALA A 60 -18.40 11.43 -17.48
N GLY A 61 -17.78 11.60 -16.31
CA GLY A 61 -17.61 10.55 -15.30
C GLY A 61 -16.63 9.46 -15.70
N ARG A 62 -15.77 9.71 -16.70
CA ARG A 62 -14.72 8.77 -17.11
C ARG A 62 -13.52 8.92 -16.19
N LEU A 63 -12.94 7.79 -15.80
CA LEU A 63 -11.82 7.69 -14.87
C LEU A 63 -10.51 7.64 -15.63
N ILE A 64 -9.67 8.64 -15.41
CA ILE A 64 -8.31 8.74 -15.95
C ILE A 64 -7.35 8.44 -14.80
N PRO A 65 -6.44 7.45 -14.91
CA PRO A 65 -5.46 7.18 -13.86
C PRO A 65 -4.65 8.41 -13.53
N TRP A 66 -4.25 8.56 -12.27
CA TRP A 66 -3.50 9.75 -11.84
C TRP A 66 -2.23 10.01 -12.67
N THR A 67 -1.52 8.94 -13.03
CA THR A 67 -0.29 8.98 -13.85
C THR A 67 -0.55 8.87 -15.36
N GLY A 68 -1.80 8.70 -15.77
CA GLY A 68 -2.20 8.49 -17.17
C GLY A 68 -2.86 9.70 -17.81
N THR A 69 -3.03 9.63 -19.12
CA THR A 69 -3.73 10.64 -19.94
C THR A 69 -5.03 10.12 -20.55
N LEU A 70 -5.18 8.80 -20.67
CA LEU A 70 -6.34 8.17 -21.29
C LEU A 70 -7.32 7.62 -20.24
N PRO A 71 -8.63 7.72 -20.49
CA PRO A 71 -9.63 7.05 -19.66
C PRO A 71 -9.47 5.53 -19.69
N VAL A 72 -9.56 4.89 -18.52
CA VAL A 72 -9.48 3.43 -18.37
C VAL A 72 -10.77 2.80 -17.87
N ALA A 73 -11.64 3.58 -17.24
CA ALA A 73 -12.89 3.10 -16.66
C ALA A 73 -13.94 4.23 -16.61
N ARG A 74 -15.13 3.92 -16.08
CA ARG A 74 -16.16 4.90 -15.74
C ARG A 74 -16.46 4.81 -14.25
N MET A 75 -16.87 5.93 -13.66
CA MET A 75 -17.40 5.95 -12.30
C MET A 75 -18.64 5.05 -12.20
N PRO A 76 -18.84 4.38 -11.05
CA PRO A 76 -20.10 3.68 -10.79
C PRO A 76 -21.28 4.66 -10.84
N ALA A 77 -22.43 4.18 -11.31
CA ALA A 77 -23.62 5.01 -11.51
C ALA A 77 -24.20 5.55 -10.18
N GLY A 78 -23.98 4.84 -9.07
CA GLY A 78 -24.49 5.19 -7.75
C GLY A 78 -25.27 4.05 -7.09
N PRO A 79 -25.89 4.29 -5.93
CA PRO A 79 -26.10 5.60 -5.31
C PRO A 79 -24.80 6.20 -4.76
N TRP A 80 -24.64 7.50 -4.97
CA TRP A 80 -23.58 8.26 -4.33
C TRP A 80 -24.19 9.08 -3.20
N GLU A 81 -23.62 8.94 -2.01
CA GLU A 81 -24.13 9.57 -0.81
C GLU A 81 -23.04 10.39 -0.14
N ALA A 82 -23.44 11.46 0.57
CA ALA A 82 -22.49 12.25 1.34
C ALA A 82 -21.83 11.40 2.43
N LEU A 83 -20.51 11.54 2.60
CA LEU A 83 -19.74 10.68 3.50
C LEU A 83 -20.23 10.75 4.95
N ASN A 84 -20.76 11.90 5.38
CA ASN A 84 -21.34 12.09 6.71
C ASN A 84 -22.64 11.32 6.94
N VAL A 85 -23.41 11.06 5.89
CA VAL A 85 -24.64 10.28 5.91
C VAL A 85 -24.30 8.80 5.90
N TRP A 86 -23.43 8.38 4.98
CA TRP A 86 -23.03 6.98 4.84
C TRP A 86 -22.28 6.47 6.08
N LEU A 87 -21.31 7.24 6.60
CA LEU A 87 -20.56 6.89 7.80
C LEU A 87 -21.27 7.39 9.07
N ALA A 88 -22.50 6.94 9.31
CA ALA A 88 -23.26 7.33 10.49
C ALA A 88 -22.53 6.88 11.78
N VAL A 89 -22.23 7.84 12.66
CA VAL A 89 -21.66 7.53 13.98
C VAL A 89 -22.79 7.07 14.88
N GLY A 90 -22.83 5.78 15.19
CA GLY A 90 -23.67 5.26 16.26
C GLY A 90 -23.14 5.69 17.62
N ALA A 91 -24.04 5.88 18.59
CA ALA A 91 -23.62 5.99 19.99
C ALA A 91 -22.82 4.73 20.33
N PRO A 92 -21.62 4.85 20.93
CA PRO A 92 -20.91 3.66 21.37
C PRO A 92 -21.84 2.91 22.32
N PRO A 93 -22.02 1.58 22.15
CA PRO A 93 -22.76 0.82 23.14
C PRO A 93 -22.10 1.10 24.50
N LEU A 94 -22.90 1.35 25.54
CA LEU A 94 -22.43 1.59 26.91
C LEU A 94 -21.47 0.47 27.31
N SER A 95 -20.20 0.72 27.12
CA SER A 95 -19.13 -0.26 27.29
C SER A 95 -18.45 0.08 28.59
N LEU A 96 -18.42 -0.88 29.52
CA LEU A 96 -17.63 -0.78 30.74
C LEU A 96 -16.19 -0.33 30.38
N PRO A 97 -15.62 0.65 31.09
CA PRO A 97 -14.24 1.09 30.87
C PRO A 97 -13.32 -0.09 31.18
N GLY A 98 -12.83 -0.77 30.14
CA GLY A 98 -12.07 -2.01 30.33
C GLY A 98 -11.79 -2.81 29.05
N ARG A 99 -12.51 -2.57 27.95
CA ARG A 99 -12.10 -3.16 26.66
C ARG A 99 -10.93 -2.39 26.08
N GLY A 100 -9.73 -2.91 26.29
CA GLY A 100 -8.52 -2.47 25.60
C GLY A 100 -8.73 -2.52 24.09
N GLN A 101 -8.19 -1.52 23.38
CA GLN A 101 -8.15 -1.53 21.92
C GLN A 101 -7.58 -2.86 21.45
N SER A 102 -8.30 -3.56 20.57
CA SER A 102 -7.80 -4.75 19.89
C SER A 102 -6.51 -4.38 19.16
N ARG A 103 -5.37 -4.97 19.55
CA ARG A 103 -4.13 -4.84 18.79
C ARG A 103 -4.36 -5.50 17.43
N VAL A 104 -4.27 -4.72 16.37
CA VAL A 104 -4.24 -5.27 15.02
C VAL A 104 -2.86 -5.92 14.85
N GLU A 105 -2.86 -7.24 14.67
CA GLU A 105 -1.64 -7.98 14.45
C GLU A 105 -1.16 -7.75 13.02
N ILE A 106 0.04 -7.21 12.87
CA ILE A 106 0.64 -7.00 11.54
C ILE A 106 1.23 -8.34 11.09
N ARG A 107 0.59 -8.97 10.11
CA ARG A 107 1.08 -10.17 9.45
C ARG A 107 1.22 -9.92 7.95
N LEU A 108 2.25 -10.51 7.35
CA LEU A 108 2.37 -10.57 5.90
C LEU A 108 1.53 -11.72 5.37
N GLU A 109 0.89 -11.51 4.24
CA GLU A 109 0.11 -12.53 3.52
C GLU A 109 0.74 -12.83 2.16
N ARG A 110 0.40 -14.01 1.62
CA ARG A 110 0.82 -14.38 0.27
C ARG A 110 0.14 -13.46 -0.73
N SER A 111 0.94 -12.84 -1.59
CA SER A 111 0.43 -11.95 -2.63
C SER A 111 0.44 -12.65 -3.99
N SER A 112 -0.63 -12.45 -4.77
CA SER A 112 -0.70 -12.82 -6.18
C SER A 112 -0.04 -11.77 -7.09
N ARG A 113 0.40 -10.64 -6.53
CA ARG A 113 1.03 -9.56 -7.28
C ARG A 113 2.49 -9.89 -7.57
N GLU A 114 2.81 -9.96 -8.85
CA GLU A 114 4.19 -10.12 -9.30
C GLU A 114 5.01 -8.87 -8.93
N SER A 115 6.18 -9.09 -8.32
CA SER A 115 7.07 -8.02 -7.84
C SER A 115 8.48 -8.27 -8.36
N THR A 116 9.08 -7.27 -9.00
CA THR A 116 10.45 -7.36 -9.49
C THR A 116 11.44 -7.31 -8.32
N PRO A 117 12.34 -8.30 -8.17
CA PRO A 117 13.35 -8.28 -7.12
C PRO A 117 14.27 -7.06 -7.27
N SER A 118 14.32 -6.22 -6.24
CA SER A 118 15.21 -5.04 -6.18
C SER A 118 16.23 -5.14 -5.05
N ALA A 119 16.12 -6.16 -4.21
CA ALA A 119 17.00 -6.43 -3.09
C ALA A 119 17.15 -7.94 -2.87
N LEU A 120 18.25 -8.34 -2.21
CA LEU A 120 18.52 -9.72 -1.82
C LEU A 120 18.92 -9.76 -0.35
N LEU A 121 18.17 -10.50 0.46
CA LEU A 121 18.51 -10.77 1.85
C LEU A 121 19.19 -12.14 1.94
N LEU A 122 20.43 -12.18 2.41
CA LEU A 122 21.26 -13.39 2.43
C LEU A 122 22.17 -13.44 3.66
N GLY A 123 22.87 -14.56 3.84
CA GLY A 123 23.95 -14.68 4.83
C GLY A 123 25.16 -13.84 4.42
N LEU A 124 25.78 -13.19 5.39
CA LEU A 124 26.98 -12.37 5.20
C LEU A 124 28.15 -13.23 4.72
N ASP A 125 28.31 -14.45 5.21
CA ASP A 125 29.38 -15.36 4.79
C ASP A 125 29.23 -15.72 3.30
N SER A 126 28.02 -16.07 2.86
CA SER A 126 27.73 -16.33 1.44
C SER A 126 27.99 -15.11 0.56
N LEU A 127 27.70 -13.91 1.08
CA LEU A 127 27.99 -12.66 0.39
C LEU A 127 29.51 -12.45 0.23
N LEU A 128 30.29 -12.69 1.28
CA LEU A 128 31.74 -12.52 1.28
C LEU A 128 32.41 -13.48 0.29
N VAL A 129 32.05 -14.78 0.32
CA VAL A 129 32.58 -15.80 -0.61
C VAL A 129 32.33 -15.39 -2.07
N TRP A 130 31.14 -14.87 -2.36
CA TRP A 130 30.84 -14.37 -3.70
C TRP A 130 31.63 -13.10 -4.03
N ALA A 131 31.72 -12.16 -3.09
CA ALA A 131 32.40 -10.88 -3.30
C ALA A 131 33.89 -11.05 -3.61
N GLU A 132 34.55 -12.08 -3.07
CA GLU A 132 35.96 -12.41 -3.37
C GLU A 132 36.21 -12.76 -4.84
N THR A 133 35.20 -13.29 -5.53
CA THR A 133 35.29 -13.68 -6.95
C THR A 133 34.63 -12.67 -7.89
N ALA A 134 33.86 -11.72 -7.35
CA ALA A 134 33.12 -10.75 -8.12
C ALA A 134 34.03 -9.61 -8.65
N SER A 135 33.77 -9.15 -9.87
CA SER A 135 34.51 -8.02 -10.43
C SER A 135 34.20 -6.71 -9.70
N ARG A 136 35.19 -5.83 -9.60
CA ARG A 136 35.03 -4.50 -8.98
C ARG A 136 33.91 -3.67 -9.61
N LEU A 137 33.74 -3.75 -10.95
CA LEU A 137 32.64 -3.09 -11.66
C LEU A 137 31.28 -3.56 -11.14
N ARG A 138 31.11 -4.87 -10.93
CA ARG A 138 29.86 -5.43 -10.41
C ARG A 138 29.60 -5.00 -8.97
N LEU A 139 30.63 -5.01 -8.12
CA LEU A 139 30.51 -4.57 -6.72
C LEU A 139 30.20 -3.05 -6.61
N SER A 140 30.73 -2.23 -7.52
CA SER A 140 30.52 -0.78 -7.49
C SER A 140 29.07 -0.34 -7.74
N GLY A 141 28.27 -1.19 -8.39
CA GLY A 141 26.84 -0.96 -8.63
C GLY A 141 25.94 -1.39 -7.47
N LEU A 142 26.50 -1.95 -6.40
CA LEU A 142 25.75 -2.53 -5.29
C LEU A 142 25.90 -1.71 -4.02
N LYS A 143 24.86 -1.74 -3.19
CA LYS A 143 24.86 -1.20 -1.83
C LYS A 143 24.53 -2.30 -0.84
N PHE A 144 25.20 -2.26 0.30
CA PHE A 144 25.18 -3.32 1.29
C PHE A 144 24.76 -2.76 2.65
N ALA A 145 23.97 -3.50 3.39
CA ALA A 145 23.71 -3.27 4.79
C ALA A 145 23.84 -4.61 5.54
N ALA A 146 24.73 -4.69 6.51
CA ALA A 146 24.90 -5.89 7.35
C ALA A 146 24.27 -5.64 8.72
N SER A 147 23.58 -6.65 9.25
CA SER A 147 23.08 -6.59 10.62
C SER A 147 24.18 -7.01 11.59
N ALA A 148 24.48 -6.16 12.57
CA ALA A 148 25.35 -6.50 13.69
C ALA A 148 24.66 -7.45 14.69
N SER A 149 23.32 -7.50 14.68
CA SER A 149 22.50 -8.26 15.61
C SER A 149 21.79 -9.38 14.86
N GLY A 150 22.09 -10.64 15.20
CA GLY A 150 21.39 -11.81 14.66
C GLY A 150 22.05 -12.43 13.43
N GLY A 151 22.91 -13.42 13.68
CA GLY A 151 23.22 -14.50 12.73
C GLY A 151 23.88 -14.10 11.40
N GLY A 152 24.49 -12.92 11.30
CA GLY A 152 25.26 -12.51 10.13
C GLY A 152 24.42 -12.45 8.86
N ARG A 153 23.38 -11.61 8.83
CA ARG A 153 22.61 -11.34 7.60
C ARG A 153 23.05 -10.03 6.93
N ALA A 154 22.99 -10.02 5.61
CA ALA A 154 23.22 -8.86 4.78
C ALA A 154 22.03 -8.61 3.84
N LEU A 155 21.71 -7.35 3.62
CA LEU A 155 20.81 -6.89 2.57
C LEU A 155 21.65 -6.25 1.47
N VAL A 156 21.48 -6.74 0.24
CA VAL A 156 22.12 -6.21 -0.96
C VAL A 156 21.05 -5.56 -1.82
N THR A 157 21.36 -4.39 -2.36
CA THR A 157 20.52 -3.68 -3.33
C THR A 157 21.36 -3.22 -4.52
N GLY A 158 20.72 -3.01 -5.67
CA GLY A 158 21.38 -2.60 -6.90
C GLY A 158 21.18 -3.61 -8.03
N THR A 159 21.81 -3.35 -9.17
CA THR A 159 21.60 -4.13 -10.41
C THR A 159 22.92 -4.42 -11.12
N PRO A 160 23.20 -5.68 -11.51
CA PRO A 160 22.41 -6.89 -11.24
C PRO A 160 22.63 -7.39 -9.81
N LEU A 161 21.59 -7.99 -9.21
CA LEU A 161 21.73 -8.66 -7.91
C LEU A 161 22.76 -9.81 -7.99
N PRO A 162 23.43 -10.13 -6.86
CA PRO A 162 24.33 -11.27 -6.78
C PRO A 162 23.58 -12.59 -7.11
N PRO A 163 24.17 -13.51 -7.89
CA PRO A 163 23.56 -14.77 -8.27
C PRO A 163 23.83 -15.83 -7.19
N VAL A 164 23.49 -15.51 -5.94
CA VAL A 164 23.74 -16.37 -4.77
C VAL A 164 22.41 -16.70 -4.08
N PRO A 165 22.34 -17.84 -3.37
CA PRO A 165 21.13 -18.20 -2.63
C PRO A 165 20.77 -17.14 -1.58
N GLY A 166 19.50 -16.73 -1.57
CA GLY A 166 18.97 -15.75 -0.63
C GLY A 166 17.48 -15.52 -0.86
N THR A 167 16.88 -14.70 0.00
CA THR A 167 15.49 -14.27 -0.14
C THR A 167 15.46 -13.04 -1.03
N ALA A 168 14.89 -13.20 -2.23
CA ALA A 168 14.60 -12.07 -3.11
C ALA A 168 13.56 -11.16 -2.46
N CYS A 169 13.84 -9.87 -2.42
CA CYS A 169 12.99 -8.86 -1.80
C CYS A 169 12.73 -7.70 -2.76
N TYR A 170 11.64 -6.98 -2.52
CA TYR A 170 11.31 -5.73 -3.20
C TYR A 170 11.03 -4.62 -2.17
N PHE A 171 11.04 -3.37 -2.63
CA PHE A 171 10.68 -2.23 -1.79
C PHE A 171 9.19 -1.93 -1.89
N HIS A 172 8.50 -2.01 -0.76
CA HIS A 172 7.16 -1.47 -0.56
C HIS A 172 7.28 -0.15 0.22
N GLY A 173 7.38 0.96 -0.50
CA GLY A 173 7.70 2.27 0.08
C GLY A 173 9.09 2.26 0.73
N ARG A 174 9.16 2.43 2.06
CA ARG A 174 10.41 2.39 2.83
C ARG A 174 10.71 1.03 3.47
N LEU A 175 9.84 0.05 3.28
CA LEU A 175 9.99 -1.30 3.83
C LEU A 175 10.51 -2.24 2.75
N THR A 176 11.32 -3.21 3.16
CA THR A 176 11.77 -4.31 2.30
C THR A 176 10.94 -5.54 2.61
N LEU A 177 10.23 -6.07 1.62
CA LEU A 177 9.38 -7.25 1.75
C LEU A 177 9.91 -8.40 0.90
N PRO A 178 9.81 -9.66 1.37
CA PRO A 178 10.10 -10.81 0.53
C PRO A 178 9.16 -10.86 -0.68
N CYS A 179 9.69 -11.24 -1.84
CA CYS A 179 8.87 -11.41 -3.04
C CYS A 179 7.79 -12.49 -2.82
N GLY A 180 6.58 -12.24 -3.32
CA GLY A 180 5.41 -13.10 -3.09
C GLY A 180 4.70 -12.85 -1.75
N TRP A 181 5.08 -11.80 -1.02
CA TRP A 181 4.41 -11.36 0.20
C TRP A 181 4.02 -9.88 0.12
N ASP A 182 2.91 -9.54 0.77
CA ASP A 182 2.45 -8.15 0.92
C ASP A 182 1.70 -7.99 2.25
N PHE A 183 1.41 -6.75 2.63
CA PHE A 183 0.49 -6.48 3.73
C PHE A 183 -0.96 -6.71 3.26
N PRO A 184 -1.82 -7.34 4.07
CA PRO A 184 -3.23 -7.38 3.77
C PRO A 184 -3.81 -5.96 3.81
N PRO A 185 -4.77 -5.64 2.94
CA PRO A 185 -5.60 -4.46 3.16
C PRO A 185 -6.24 -4.50 4.56
N PRO A 186 -6.40 -3.37 5.25
CA PRO A 186 -6.01 -2.00 4.90
C PRO A 186 -4.62 -1.60 5.45
N LEU A 187 -3.74 -2.55 5.82
CA LEU A 187 -2.46 -2.29 6.49
C LEU A 187 -1.36 -1.74 5.58
N TRP A 188 -1.70 -1.29 4.37
CA TRP A 188 -0.71 -0.65 3.50
C TRP A 188 -0.16 0.61 4.16
N PRO A 189 1.17 0.72 4.31
CA PRO A 189 1.77 1.89 4.92
C PRO A 189 1.47 3.12 4.05
N ALA A 190 0.81 4.10 4.65
CA ALA A 190 0.65 5.44 4.09
C ALA A 190 2.02 6.14 4.06
N TRP A 191 2.53 6.45 2.87
CA TRP A 191 3.74 7.27 2.69
C TRP A 191 3.49 8.37 1.67
#